data_AF-Q7LIH5-F1
#
_entry.id   AF-Q7LIH5-F1
#
_cell.length_a   1.000
_cell.length_b   1.000
_cell.length_c   1.000
_cell.angle_alpha   90.00
_cell.angle_beta   90.00
_cell.angle_gamma   90.00
#
_symmetry.space_group_name_H-M   'P 1'
#
loop_
_entity.id
_entity.type
_entity.pdbx_description
1 polymer ?
#
loop_
_entity_poly.entity_id
_entity_poly.type
_entity_poly.pdbx_seq_one_letter_code
_entity_poly.pdbx_strand_id
1 'polypeptide(L)'
;MDFRCKRCEEKKIRCFVETSSGRCAGCISVGAECSLFVSEKEWEEIQVEQERIELELALAEEAAARARRELLEVKNRKRAFARRD
;
A
#
# COMPACT_ATOMS: atom_id res chain seq x y z
N MET A 1 -14.49 11.63 -2.36
CA MET A 1 -14.01 10.63 -1.41
C MET A 1 -14.72 10.93 -0.11
N ASP A 2 -15.61 10.06 0.36
CA ASP A 2 -16.35 10.33 1.59
C ASP A 2 -15.52 9.86 2.78
N PHE A 3 -14.94 10.79 3.53
CA PHE A 3 -14.28 10.48 4.79
C PHE A 3 -15.34 10.14 5.84
N ARG A 4 -15.42 8.87 6.24
CA ARG A 4 -16.35 8.38 7.26
C ARG A 4 -15.58 7.52 8.24
N CYS A 5 -15.90 7.62 9.53
CA CYS A 5 -15.45 6.61 10.48
C CYS A 5 -16.16 5.27 10.20
N LYS A 6 -15.53 4.14 10.58
CA LYS A 6 -16.06 2.78 10.37
C LYS A 6 -17.51 2.63 10.80
N ARG A 7 -17.88 3.18 11.96
CA ARG A 7 -19.26 3.15 12.48
C ARG A 7 -20.26 3.84 11.55
N CYS A 8 -19.92 5.02 11.02
CA CYS A 8 -20.79 5.75 10.12
C CYS A 8 -20.94 5.04 8.77
N GLU A 9 -19.87 4.39 8.31
CA GLU A 9 -19.88 3.56 7.12
C GLU A 9 -20.78 2.32 7.27
N GLU A 10 -20.58 1.54 8.34
CA GLU A 10 -21.39 0.34 8.65
C GLU A 10 -22.88 0.66 8.78
N LYS A 11 -23.21 1.76 9.47
CA LYS A 11 -24.59 2.19 9.68
C LYS A 11 -25.19 2.95 8.49
N LYS A 12 -24.40 3.18 7.42
CA LYS A 12 -24.79 3.98 6.24
C LYS A 12 -25.37 5.35 6.60
N ILE A 13 -24.83 5.98 7.64
CA ILE A 13 -25.22 7.32 8.08
C ILE A 13 -24.18 8.36 7.66
N ARG A 14 -24.61 9.62 7.54
CA ARG A 14 -23.68 10.73 7.28
C ARG A 14 -22.73 10.90 8.47
N CYS A 15 -21.44 11.03 8.16
CA CYS A 15 -20.41 11.30 9.15
C CYS A 15 -20.20 12.81 9.24
N PHE A 16 -20.69 13.43 10.32
CA PHE A 16 -20.43 14.85 10.58
C PHE A 16 -19.18 14.97 11.44
N VAL A 17 -18.10 15.47 10.84
CA VAL A 17 -16.80 15.61 11.49
C VAL A 17 -16.77 16.88 12.32
N GLU A 18 -16.42 16.75 13.60
CA GLU A 18 -16.04 17.87 14.44
C GLU A 18 -14.51 17.97 14.46
N THR A 19 -13.97 19.04 13.87
CA THR A 19 -12.52 19.20 13.65
C THR A 19 -11.74 19.47 14.93
N SER A 20 -12.36 20.09 15.93
CA SER A 20 -11.72 20.37 17.23
C SER A 20 -11.46 19.12 18.06
N SER A 21 -12.36 18.13 17.99
CA SER A 21 -12.23 16.88 18.73
C SER A 21 -11.60 15.76 17.90
N GLY A 22 -11.49 15.94 16.57
CA GLY A 22 -11.04 14.89 15.65
C GLY A 22 -12.00 13.70 15.62
N ARG A 23 -13.27 13.89 16.02
CA ARG A 23 -14.26 12.81 16.10
C ARG A 23 -15.52 13.21 15.34
N CYS A 24 -16.31 12.22 14.94
CA CYS A 24 -17.62 12.51 14.36
C CYS A 24 -18.68 12.71 15.44
N ALA A 25 -19.65 13.58 15.19
CA ALA A 25 -20.74 13.89 16.14
C ALA A 25 -21.47 12.63 16.63
N GLY A 26 -21.65 11.63 15.76
CA GLY A 26 -22.29 10.36 16.11
C GLY A 26 -21.46 9.44 17.00
N CYS A 27 -20.12 9.58 17.00
CA CYS A 27 -19.25 8.88 17.96
C CYS A 27 -19.18 9.65 19.29
N ILE A 28 -19.13 10.98 19.23
CA ILE A 28 -19.14 11.86 20.42
C ILE A 28 -20.42 11.64 21.22
N SER A 29 -21.58 11.63 20.57
CA SER A 29 -22.89 11.53 21.22
C SER A 29 -23.09 10.24 22.01
N VAL A 30 -22.38 9.17 21.64
CA VAL A 30 -22.49 7.86 22.28
C VAL A 30 -21.24 7.50 23.08
N GLY A 31 -20.26 8.41 23.18
CA GLY A 31 -18.98 8.15 23.85
C GLY A 31 -18.17 7.01 23.23
N ALA A 32 -18.35 6.72 21.93
CA ALA A 32 -17.62 5.65 21.26
C ALA A 32 -16.31 6.15 20.65
N GLU A 33 -15.36 5.23 20.50
CA GLU A 33 -14.16 5.45 19.74
C GLU A 33 -14.48 5.80 18.27
N CYS A 34 -13.70 6.70 17.68
CA CYS A 34 -13.94 7.20 16.34
C CYS A 34 -12.71 6.93 15.48
N SER A 35 -12.82 5.98 14.55
CA SER A 35 -11.79 5.63 13.58
C SER A 35 -11.71 6.62 12.40
N LEU A 36 -12.02 7.88 12.64
CA LEU A 36 -12.01 8.90 11.60
C LEU A 36 -10.58 9.32 11.23
N PHE A 37 -9.67 9.29 12.22
CA PHE A 37 -8.26 9.56 12.05
C PHE A 37 -7.47 8.35 12.54
N VAL A 38 -6.40 8.02 11.82
CA VAL A 38 -5.36 7.10 12.26
C VAL A 38 -4.47 7.83 13.26
N SER A 39 -3.95 7.12 14.25
CA SER A 39 -2.96 7.69 15.16
C SER A 39 -1.64 7.95 14.44
N GLU A 40 -0.86 8.91 14.95
CA GLU A 40 0.49 9.20 14.43
C GLU A 40 1.37 7.96 14.46
N LYS A 41 1.26 7.14 15.50
CA LYS A 41 1.98 5.88 15.63
C LYS A 41 1.60 4.86 14.54
N GLU A 42 0.30 4.64 14.30
CA GLU A 42 -0.15 3.75 13.22
C GLU A 42 0.32 4.25 11.85
N TRP A 43 0.37 5.58 11.67
CA TRP A 43 0.88 6.18 10.44
C TRP A 43 2.39 5.95 10.27
N GLU A 44 3.19 6.16 11.31
CA GLU A 44 4.63 5.88 11.32
C GLU A 44 4.92 4.41 11.03
N GLU A 45 4.16 3.48 11.63
CA GLU A 45 4.31 2.05 11.38
C GLU A 45 4.08 1.70 9.90
N ILE A 46 3.05 2.27 9.27
CA ILE A 46 2.79 2.09 7.83
C ILE A 46 3.91 2.68 6.98
N GLN A 47 4.45 3.85 7.35
CA GLN A 47 5.55 4.47 6.60
C GLN A 47 6.82 3.60 6.64
N VAL A 48 7.19 3.08 7.81
CA VAL A 48 8.33 2.17 7.95
C VAL A 48 8.11 0.88 7.16
N GLU A 49 6.91 0.32 7.20
CA GLU A 49 6.58 -0.87 6.42
C GLU A 49 6.65 -0.62 4.92
N GLN A 50 6.15 0.52 4.46
CA GLN A 50 6.22 0.94 3.07
C GLN A 50 7.67 1.08 2.59
N GLU A 51 8.52 1.80 3.34
CA GLU A 51 9.94 1.98 3.00
C GLU A 51 10.67 0.62 2.89
N ARG A 52 10.36 -0.31 3.79
CA ARG A 52 10.92 -1.67 3.72
C ARG A 52 10.49 -2.40 2.46
N ILE A 53 9.20 -2.38 2.13
CA ILE A 53 8.66 -3.04 0.92
C ILE A 53 9.26 -2.43 -0.34
N GLU A 54 9.40 -1.10 -0.40
CA GLU A 54 10.01 -0.41 -1.54
C GLU A 54 11.47 -0.84 -1.74
N LEU A 55 12.25 -0.99 -0.67
CA LEU A 55 13.61 -1.50 -0.74
C LEU A 55 13.67 -2.96 -1.24
N GLU A 56 12.81 -3.83 -0.70
CA GLU A 56 12.72 -5.22 -1.13
C GLU A 56 12.32 -5.34 -2.61
N LEU A 57 11.38 -4.50 -3.06
CA LEU A 57 10.96 -4.43 -4.45
C LEU A 57 12.13 -4.02 -5.36
N ALA A 58 12.88 -2.98 -5.01
CA ALA A 58 14.04 -2.53 -5.79
C ALA A 58 15.09 -3.64 -5.95
N LEU A 59 15.39 -4.37 -4.88
CA LEU A 59 16.32 -5.51 -4.92
C LEU A 59 15.80 -6.65 -5.81
N ALA A 60 14.50 -6.95 -5.73
CA ALA A 60 13.86 -7.96 -6.56
C ALA A 60 13.86 -7.56 -8.05
N GLU A 61 13.61 -6.29 -8.35
CA GLU A 61 13.66 -5.76 -9.71
C GLU A 61 15.08 -5.87 -10.31
N GLU A 62 16.11 -5.56 -9.54
CA GLU A 62 17.49 -5.77 -9.99
C GLU A 62 17.79 -7.24 -10.28
N ALA A 63 17.36 -8.15 -9.39
CA ALA A 63 17.53 -9.58 -9.59
C ALA A 63 16.79 -10.06 -10.84
N ALA A 64 15.57 -9.59 -11.06
CA ALA A 64 14.79 -9.88 -12.26
C ALA A 64 15.48 -9.33 -13.52
N ALA A 65 16.05 -8.12 -13.47
CA ALA A 65 16.81 -7.55 -14.57
C ALA A 65 18.06 -8.39 -14.90
N ARG A 66 18.79 -8.87 -13.88
CA ARG A 66 19.92 -9.80 -14.05
C ARG A 66 19.49 -11.09 -14.76
N ALA A 67 18.44 -11.75 -14.25
CA ALA A 67 17.92 -12.99 -14.84
C ALA A 67 17.43 -12.79 -16.29
N ARG A 68 16.80 -11.65 -16.59
CA ARG A 68 16.37 -11.29 -17.95
C ARG A 68 17.55 -11.17 -18.91
N ARG A 69 18.68 -10.61 -18.48
CA ARG A 69 19.90 -10.51 -19.30
C ARG A 69 20.48 -11.89 -19.60
N GLU A 70 20.62 -12.74 -18.59
CA GLU A 70 21.12 -14.11 -18.76
C GLU A 70 20.23 -14.92 -19.73
N LEU A 71 18.91 -14.81 -19.58
CA LEU A 71 17.97 -15.44 -20.50
C LEU A 71 18.15 -14.96 -21.94
N LEU A 72 18.40 -13.66 -22.14
CA LEU A 72 18.64 -13.09 -23.47
C LEU A 72 19.92 -13.64 -24.08
N GLU A 73 21.00 -13.74 -23.30
CA GLU A 73 22.25 -14.34 -23.77
C GLU A 73 22.07 -15.79 -24.20
N VAL A 74 21.38 -16.61 -23.39
CA VAL A 74 21.10 -18.02 -23.72
C VAL A 74 20.26 -18.11 -24.99
N LYS A 75 19.23 -17.25 -25.14
CA LYS A 75 18.42 -17.17 -26.37
C LYS A 75 19.26 -16.82 -27.59
N ASN A 76 20.20 -15.90 -27.46
CA ASN A 76 21.09 -15.52 -28.56
C ASN A 76 22.04 -16.66 -28.93
N ARG A 77 22.65 -17.35 -27.93
CA ARG A 77 23.46 -18.55 -28.16
C ARG A 77 22.65 -19.63 -28.90
N LYS A 78 21.43 -19.92 -28.44
CA LYS A 78 20.51 -20.87 -29.11
C LYS A 78 20.25 -20.50 -30.57
N ARG A 79 19.98 -19.21 -30.85
CA ARG A 79 19.77 -18.72 -32.22
C ARG A 79 21.01 -18.87 -33.11
N ALA A 80 22.22 -18.70 -32.56
CA ALA A 80 23.45 -18.86 -33.31
C ALA A 80 23.67 -20.32 -33.76
N PHE A 81 23.37 -21.29 -32.91
CA PHE A 81 23.41 -22.71 -33.28
C PHE A 81 22.36 -23.06 -34.34
N ALA A 82 21.14 -22.55 -34.21
CA ALA A 82 20.06 -22.81 -35.18
C ALA A 82 20.30 -22.19 -36.57
N ARG A 83 21.34 -21.37 -36.76
CA ARG A 83 21.74 -20.81 -38.08
C ARG A 83 22.93 -21.54 -38.71
N ARG A 84 23.52 -22.53 -38.01
CA ARG A 84 24.67 -23.31 -38.49
C ARG A 84 24.27 -24.67 -39.08
N ASP A 85 23.03 -25.09 -38.89
CA ASP A 85 22.36 -26.16 -39.66
C ASP A 85 21.66 -25.54 -40.88
#